data_AF-X1LME6-F1
#
_entry.id   AF-X1LME6-F1
#
_cell.length_a   1.000
_cell.length_b   1.000
_cell.length_c   1.000
_cell.angle_alpha   90.00
_cell.angle_beta   90.00
_cell.angle_gamma   90.00
#
_symmetry.space_group_name_H-M   'P 1'
#
loop_
_entity.id
_entity.type
_entity.pdbx_description
1 polymer ?
#
loop_
_entity_poly.entity_id
_entity_poly.type
_entity_poly.pdbx_seq_one_letter_code
_entity_poly.pdbx_strand_id
1 'polypeptide(L)'
;MEYCPSLTWVEQRGAFIPNIKPPKNWKTGVERFYKEGGKEKIERDTKNFSDSLETILGKPELKLRWDKEQGLDGISLGVQEGIYLNENECWQEHNLGTKSSLIAIGIILNYYKELSKYIRTSI
;
A
#
# COMPACT_ATOMS: atom_id res chain seq x y z
N MET A 1 8.07 -15.54 -4.83
CA MET A 1 8.03 -14.14 -5.32
C MET A 1 8.72 -13.30 -4.25
N GLU A 2 9.93 -12.81 -4.49
CA GLU A 2 10.66 -11.97 -3.52
C GLU A 2 10.05 -10.56 -3.53
N TYR A 3 9.01 -10.37 -2.71
CA TYR A 3 8.50 -9.06 -2.36
C TYR A 3 9.25 -8.61 -1.10
N CYS A 4 10.23 -7.73 -1.25
CA CYS A 4 11.03 -7.21 -0.14
C CYS A 4 10.73 -5.72 0.04
N PRO A 5 9.69 -5.34 0.82
CA PRO A 5 9.53 -3.96 1.21
C PRO A 5 10.71 -3.58 2.10
N SER A 6 11.29 -2.42 1.86
CA SER A 6 12.39 -1.91 2.67
C SER A 6 12.03 -0.57 3.28
N LEU A 7 12.66 -0.24 4.41
CA LEU A 7 12.61 1.09 5.01
C LEU A 7 13.98 1.73 4.81
N THR A 8 13.98 2.96 4.31
CA THR A 8 15.19 3.77 4.14
C THR A 8 15.19 4.90 5.16
N TRP A 9 16.29 5.09 5.89
CA TRP A 9 16.46 6.24 6.77
C TRP A 9 16.72 7.49 5.94
N VAL A 10 15.92 8.54 6.15
CA VAL A 10 16.10 9.85 5.52
C VAL A 10 16.57 10.84 6.58
N GLU A 11 17.87 11.08 6.60
CA GLU A 11 18.55 11.79 7.69
C GLU A 11 18.03 13.22 7.90
N GLN A 12 17.76 13.95 6.82
CA GLN A 12 17.20 15.31 6.87
C GLN A 12 15.80 15.38 7.48
N ARG A 13 15.06 14.25 7.49
CA ARG A 13 13.69 14.15 8.01
C ARG A 13 13.62 13.43 9.36
N GLY A 14 14.71 12.80 9.79
CA GLY A 14 14.72 11.96 11.00
C GLY A 14 13.69 10.83 10.94
N ALA A 15 13.43 10.26 9.75
CA ALA A 15 12.35 9.33 9.52
C ALA A 15 12.76 8.11 8.68
N PHE A 16 12.15 6.96 8.95
CA PHE A 16 12.19 5.79 8.08
C PHE A 16 11.05 5.83 7.09
N ILE A 17 11.38 5.69 5.81
CA ILE A 17 10.47 5.88 4.68
C ILE A 17 10.36 4.60 3.85
N PRO A 18 9.16 4.22 3.37
CA PRO A 18 8.98 3.03 2.56
C PRO A 18 9.68 3.16 1.21
N ASN A 19 10.41 2.11 0.84
CA ASN A 19 10.88 1.88 -0.51
C ASN A 19 10.32 0.52 -0.96
N ILE A 20 9.25 0.58 -1.75
CA ILE A 20 8.46 -0.58 -2.14
C ILE A 20 8.34 -0.60 -3.66
N LYS A 21 8.71 -1.74 -4.24
CA LYS A 21 8.47 -2.04 -5.65
C LYS A 21 7.30 -3.01 -5.76
N PRO A 22 6.33 -2.78 -6.68
CA PRO A 22 5.31 -3.77 -6.95
C PRO A 22 5.92 -5.11 -7.38
N PRO A 23 5.26 -6.25 -7.09
CA PRO A 23 5.68 -7.54 -7.62
C PRO A 23 5.65 -7.55 -9.16
N LYS A 24 6.53 -8.33 -9.79
CA LYS A 24 6.49 -8.50 -11.26
C LYS A 24 5.10 -9.00 -11.71
N ASN A 25 4.62 -8.47 -12.84
CA ASN A 25 3.35 -8.86 -13.47
C ASN A 25 2.10 -8.69 -12.59
N TRP A 26 2.16 -7.89 -11.52
CA TRP A 26 1.06 -7.72 -10.58
C TRP A 26 -0.27 -7.29 -11.24
N LYS A 27 -0.19 -6.45 -12.28
CA LYS A 27 -1.35 -5.99 -13.07
C LYS A 27 -2.16 -7.14 -13.67
N THR A 28 -1.54 -8.28 -13.96
CA THR A 28 -2.22 -9.47 -14.53
C THR A 28 -3.30 -10.05 -13.61
N GLY A 29 -3.22 -9.78 -12.31
CA GLY A 29 -4.20 -10.22 -11.32
C GLY A 29 -5.32 -9.21 -11.03
N VAL A 30 -5.20 -7.95 -11.48
CA VAL A 30 -6.07 -6.84 -11.03
C VAL A 30 -7.52 -7.05 -11.42
N GLU A 31 -7.79 -7.44 -12.68
CA GLU A 31 -9.16 -7.66 -13.15
C GLU A 31 -9.87 -8.73 -12.31
N ARG A 32 -9.21 -9.86 -12.06
CA ARG A 32 -9.78 -10.95 -11.26
C ARG A 32 -9.90 -10.57 -9.79
N PHE A 33 -8.90 -9.89 -9.24
CA PHE A 33 -8.94 -9.36 -7.88
C PHE A 33 -10.19 -8.50 -7.65
N TYR A 34 -10.55 -7.62 -8.59
CA TYR A 34 -11.78 -6.84 -8.48
C TYR A 34 -13.04 -7.69 -8.60
N LYS A 35 -13.11 -8.62 -9.57
CA LYS A 35 -14.28 -9.49 -9.75
C LYS A 35 -14.59 -10.35 -8.52
N GLU A 36 -13.56 -10.71 -7.76
CA GLU A 36 -13.65 -11.59 -6.59
C GLU A 36 -13.82 -10.80 -5.26
N GLY A 37 -14.09 -9.49 -5.33
CA GLY A 37 -14.32 -8.65 -4.13
C GLY A 37 -13.05 -8.29 -3.35
N GLY A 38 -11.90 -8.30 -4.01
CA GLY A 38 -10.60 -8.02 -3.39
C GLY A 38 -10.49 -6.58 -2.86
N LYS A 39 -11.09 -5.60 -3.56
CA LYS A 39 -11.11 -4.20 -3.14
C LYS A 39 -11.78 -4.05 -1.77
N GLU A 40 -12.99 -4.58 -1.65
CA GLU A 40 -13.81 -4.51 -0.44
C GLU A 40 -13.12 -5.23 0.73
N LYS A 41 -12.41 -6.32 0.44
CA LYS A 41 -11.56 -6.99 1.43
C LYS A 41 -10.45 -6.07 1.93
N ILE A 42 -9.69 -5.44 1.03
CA ILE A 42 -8.59 -4.54 1.43
C ILE A 42 -9.10 -3.31 2.17
N GLU A 43 -10.23 -2.72 1.75
CA GLU A 43 -10.86 -1.60 2.47
C GLU A 43 -11.26 -2.01 3.89
N ARG A 44 -11.89 -3.18 4.06
CA ARG A 44 -12.25 -3.71 5.38
C ARG A 44 -11.04 -4.02 6.25
N ASP A 45 -10.04 -4.71 5.69
CA ASP A 45 -8.82 -5.07 6.42
C ASP A 45 -8.07 -3.81 6.86
N THR A 46 -8.02 -2.80 5.99
CA THR A 46 -7.38 -1.50 6.28
C THR A 46 -8.13 -0.75 7.38
N LYS A 47 -9.46 -0.75 7.35
CA LYS A 47 -10.27 -0.17 8.43
C LYS A 47 -9.99 -0.86 9.76
N ASN A 48 -10.04 -2.20 9.80
CA ASN A 48 -9.77 -2.96 11.02
C ASN A 48 -8.35 -2.72 11.56
N PHE A 49 -7.37 -2.60 10.66
CA PHE A 49 -6.00 -2.27 11.01
C PHE A 49 -5.90 -0.86 11.61
N SER A 50 -6.54 0.12 10.99
CA SER A 50 -6.61 1.50 11.50
C SER A 50 -7.30 1.58 12.86
N ASP A 51 -8.44 0.92 13.04
CA ASP A 51 -9.20 0.90 14.30
C ASP A 51 -8.37 0.25 15.43
N SER A 52 -7.58 -0.78 15.12
CA SER A 52 -6.66 -1.41 16.08
C SER A 52 -5.50 -0.49 16.51
N LEU A 53 -5.14 0.48 15.68
CA LEU A 53 -4.08 1.44 15.93
C LEU A 53 -4.58 2.75 16.55
N GLU A 54 -5.90 3.00 16.57
CA GLU A 54 -6.49 4.24 17.08
C GLU A 54 -6.06 4.55 18.52
N THR A 55 -5.96 3.51 19.36
CA THR A 55 -5.54 3.63 20.76
C THR A 55 -4.06 4.00 20.94
N ILE A 56 -3.22 3.76 19.92
CA ILE A 56 -1.77 3.98 19.97
C ILE A 56 -1.37 5.23 19.20
N LEU A 57 -2.06 5.53 18.10
CA LEU A 57 -1.64 6.52 17.10
C LEU A 57 -2.68 7.63 16.88
N GLY A 58 -3.84 7.57 17.55
CA GLY A 58 -5.00 8.39 17.18
C GLY A 58 -5.66 7.86 15.91
N LYS A 59 -6.81 8.42 15.51
CA LYS A 59 -7.53 7.99 14.31
C LYS A 59 -6.89 8.61 13.06
N PRO A 60 -6.13 7.87 12.24
CA PRO A 60 -5.53 8.44 11.04
C PRO A 60 -6.60 8.76 10.00
N GLU A 61 -6.45 9.88 9.29
CA GLU A 61 -7.26 10.19 8.10
C GLU A 61 -6.77 9.34 6.93
N LEU A 62 -7.24 8.10 6.87
CA LEU A 62 -6.83 7.13 5.87
C LEU A 62 -7.80 7.10 4.69
N LYS A 63 -7.28 7.27 3.47
CA LYS A 63 -8.05 7.07 2.22
C LYS A 63 -7.25 6.26 1.21
N LEU A 64 -7.90 5.25 0.63
CA LEU A 64 -7.32 4.44 -0.44
C LEU A 64 -7.75 5.01 -1.81
N ARG A 65 -6.82 5.05 -2.75
CA ARG A 65 -7.07 5.38 -4.15
C ARG A 65 -6.94 4.12 -5.01
N TRP A 66 -7.87 3.97 -5.93
CA TRP A 66 -8.02 2.78 -6.75
C TRP A 66 -8.11 3.17 -8.21
N ASP A 67 -7.33 2.48 -9.04
CA ASP A 67 -7.35 2.54 -10.49
C ASP A 67 -7.83 1.21 -11.08
N LYS A 68 -8.50 1.26 -12.23
CA LYS A 68 -9.08 0.07 -12.85
C LYS A 68 -8.03 -0.89 -13.40
N GLU A 69 -6.91 -0.37 -13.89
CA GLU A 69 -5.84 -1.16 -14.52
C GLU A 69 -4.70 -1.44 -13.53
N GLN A 70 -4.49 -0.52 -12.60
CA GLN A 70 -3.42 -0.52 -11.61
C GLN A 70 -3.89 -0.88 -10.20
N GLY A 71 -5.13 -1.34 -10.00
CA GLY A 71 -5.56 -1.78 -8.67
C GLY A 71 -5.41 -0.67 -7.61
N LEU A 72 -4.77 -0.96 -6.48
CA LEU A 72 -4.47 0.05 -5.46
C LEU A 72 -3.30 0.91 -5.94
N ASP A 73 -3.52 2.21 -6.12
CA ASP A 73 -2.52 3.13 -6.67
C ASP A 73 -2.20 4.31 -5.75
N GLY A 74 -2.83 4.38 -4.57
CA GLY A 74 -2.59 5.43 -3.60
C GLY A 74 -3.11 5.16 -2.20
N ILE A 75 -2.39 5.67 -1.21
CA ILE A 75 -2.81 5.68 0.19
C ILE A 75 -2.52 7.09 0.74
N SER A 76 -3.57 7.84 1.05
CA SER A 76 -3.46 9.07 1.83
C SER A 76 -3.57 8.73 3.32
N LEU A 77 -2.66 9.28 4.13
CA LEU A 77 -2.56 9.06 5.58
C LEU A 77 -2.70 10.37 6.40
N GLY A 78 -3.11 11.45 5.73
CA GLY A 78 -3.34 12.77 6.31
C GLY A 78 -3.51 13.82 5.20
N VAL A 79 -3.61 15.09 5.59
CA VAL A 79 -3.81 16.22 4.66
C VAL A 79 -2.65 16.37 3.66
N GLN A 80 -1.42 16.06 4.09
CA GLN A 80 -0.20 16.20 3.28
C GLN A 80 0.62 14.91 3.20
N GLU A 81 0.15 13.83 3.82
CA GLU A 81 0.88 12.57 3.96
C GLU A 81 0.27 11.50 3.06
N GLY A 82 1.10 10.83 2.26
CA GLY A 82 0.63 9.71 1.45
C GLY A 82 1.73 8.95 0.73
N ILE A 83 1.34 7.89 0.04
CA ILE A 83 2.20 7.14 -0.87
C ILE A 83 1.38 6.78 -2.10
N TYR A 84 1.93 7.02 -3.29
CA TYR A 84 1.23 6.83 -4.56
C TYR A 84 2.10 6.08 -5.54
N LEU A 85 1.46 5.34 -6.43
CA LEU A 85 2.17 4.77 -7.57
C LEU A 85 2.50 5.89 -8.56
N ASN A 86 3.76 6.00 -8.94
CA ASN A 86 4.22 6.98 -9.93
C ASN A 86 4.21 6.40 -11.36
N GLU A 87 4.58 7.22 -12.33
CA GLU A 87 4.62 6.87 -13.76
C GLU A 87 5.56 5.69 -14.07
N ASN A 88 6.57 5.47 -13.22
CA ASN A 88 7.51 4.36 -13.32
C ASN A 88 7.02 3.10 -12.58
N GLU A 89 5.75 3.04 -12.21
CA GLU A 89 5.13 1.95 -11.46
C GLU A 89 5.85 1.64 -10.13
N CYS A 90 6.35 2.67 -9.46
CA CYS A 90 6.99 2.54 -8.15
C CYS A 90 6.19 3.31 -7.11
N TRP A 91 6.16 2.79 -5.88
CA TRP A 91 5.56 3.53 -4.77
C TRP A 91 6.46 4.69 -4.39
N GLN A 92 5.91 5.89 -4.47
CA GLN A 92 6.57 7.14 -4.12
C GLN A 92 5.86 7.75 -2.93
N GLU A 93 6.63 8.02 -1.88
CA GLU A 93 6.14 8.68 -0.67
C GLU A 93 5.99 10.19 -0.87
N HIS A 94 5.06 10.77 -0.11
CA HIS A 94 4.85 12.20 -0.01
C HIS A 94 4.70 12.55 1.46
N ASN A 95 5.75 13.16 2.02
CA ASN A 95 5.81 13.68 3.38
C ASN A 95 5.47 12.65 4.48
N LEU A 96 5.79 11.36 4.31
CA LEU A 96 5.49 10.37 5.35
C LEU A 96 6.43 10.48 6.57
N GLY A 97 5.89 10.47 7.78
CA GLY A 97 6.68 10.18 8.99
C GLY A 97 6.94 8.67 9.17
N THR A 98 7.78 8.28 10.13
CA THR A 98 8.05 6.85 10.43
C THR A 98 6.77 6.07 10.75
N LYS A 99 5.85 6.66 11.52
CA LYS A 99 4.57 6.01 11.89
C LYS A 99 3.70 5.76 10.66
N SER A 100 3.48 6.79 9.85
CA SER A 100 2.71 6.72 8.60
C SER A 100 3.36 5.76 7.60
N SER A 101 4.68 5.72 7.55
CA SER A 101 5.47 4.79 6.74
C SER A 101 5.20 3.32 7.08
N LEU A 102 5.14 2.99 8.37
CA LEU A 102 4.80 1.64 8.82
C LEU A 102 3.35 1.26 8.47
N ILE A 103 2.41 2.21 8.60
CA ILE A 103 1.01 2.00 8.22
C ILE A 103 0.89 1.72 6.72
N ALA A 104 1.49 2.58 5.88
CA ALA A 104 1.52 2.41 4.42
C ALA A 104 2.10 1.04 4.02
N ILE A 105 3.24 0.64 4.62
CA ILE A 105 3.85 -0.67 4.36
C ILE A 105 2.87 -1.80 4.68
N GLY A 106 2.21 -1.77 5.84
CA GLY A 106 1.27 -2.80 6.24
C GLY A 106 0.11 -2.98 5.27
N ILE A 107 -0.45 -1.86 4.78
CA ILE A 107 -1.54 -1.85 3.81
C ILE A 107 -1.06 -2.39 2.46
N ILE A 108 0.07 -1.91 1.94
CA ILE A 108 0.61 -2.33 0.64
C ILE A 108 1.01 -3.82 0.68
N LEU A 109 1.57 -4.28 1.79
CA LEU A 109 1.85 -5.70 2.03
C LEU A 109 0.58 -6.55 1.98
N ASN A 110 -0.48 -6.13 2.68
CA ASN A 110 -1.74 -6.87 2.68
C ASN A 110 -2.38 -6.88 1.27
N TYR A 111 -2.33 -5.74 0.58
CA TYR A 111 -2.79 -5.63 -0.80
C TYR A 111 -2.06 -6.61 -1.74
N TYR A 112 -0.73 -6.58 -1.77
CA TYR A 112 0.01 -7.48 -2.67
C TYR A 112 -0.06 -8.95 -2.25
N LYS A 113 -0.14 -9.24 -0.95
CA LYS A 113 -0.43 -10.60 -0.47
C LYS A 113 -1.75 -11.11 -1.04
N GLU A 114 -2.80 -10.30 -1.00
CA GLU A 114 -4.10 -10.70 -1.52
C GLU A 114 -4.10 -10.78 -3.05
N LEU A 115 -3.56 -9.76 -3.72
CA LEU A 115 -3.45 -9.73 -5.18
C LEU A 115 -2.66 -10.92 -5.73
N SER A 116 -1.62 -11.37 -5.03
CA SER A 116 -0.74 -12.46 -5.48
C SER A 116 -1.46 -13.77 -5.78
N LYS A 117 -2.63 -14.00 -5.17
CA LYS A 117 -3.48 -15.17 -5.44
C LYS A 117 -4.03 -15.21 -6.87
N TYR A 118 -4.02 -14.07 -7.55
CA TYR A 118 -4.60 -13.87 -8.88
C TYR A 118 -3.55 -13.58 -9.95
N ILE A 119 -2.28 -13.37 -9.57
CA ILE A 119 -1.18 -13.10 -10.51
C ILE A 119 -0.91 -14.38 -11.29
N ARG A 120 -0.93 -14.28 -12.63
CA ARG A 120 -0.49 -15.38 -13.48
C ARG A 120 1.03 -15.46 -13.41
N THR A 121 1.57 -16.48 -12.76
CA THR A 121 2.95 -16.88 -13.01
C THR A 121 3.00 -17.46 -14.40
N SER A 122 3.57 -16.73 -15.36
CA SER A 122 4.00 -17.31 -16.63
C SER A 122 4.87 -18.51 -16.31
N ILE A 123 4.42 -19.71 -16.70
CA ILE A 123 5.23 -20.94 -16.73
C ILE A 123 6.17 -20.82 -17.94
#